data_AF-A0A1C6CYH7-F1
#
_entry.id   AF-A0A1C6CYH7-F1
#
_cell.length_a   1.000
_cell.length_b   1.000
_cell.length_c   1.000
_cell.angle_alpha   90.00
_cell.angle_beta   90.00
_cell.angle_gamma   90.00
#
_symmetry.space_group_name_H-M   'P 1'
#
loop_
_entity.id
_entity.type
_entity.pdbx_description
1 polymer ?
#
loop_
_entity_poly.entity_id
_entity_poly.type
_entity_poly.pdbx_seq_one_letter_code
_entity_poly.pdbx_strand_id
1 'polypeptide(L)'
;MKLIGSIYYNKEELIYSDDLIRFKQGGINQIPSEVDSEYLSDWAYFLSKPWSASNIKYITKINQAAKDDNEFYVTIYEVVGYDALTANIRGYGKTPQESMQKCIDNYNKIQSTYNVEH
;
A
#
# COMPACT_ATOMS: atom_id res chain seq x y z
N MET A 1 -12.87 -7.18 2.40
CA MET A 1 -11.75 -6.43 2.99
C MET A 1 -10.82 -6.04 1.85
N LYS A 2 -10.66 -4.74 1.58
CA LYS A 2 -9.86 -4.23 0.45
C LYS A 2 -8.44 -3.95 0.92
N LEU A 3 -7.44 -4.18 0.08
CA LEU A 3 -6.03 -4.07 0.45
C LEU A 3 -5.46 -2.73 -0.03
N ILE A 4 -5.17 -1.79 0.85
CA ILE A 4 -4.67 -0.46 0.48
C ILE A 4 -3.16 -0.40 0.30
N GLY A 5 -2.42 -1.47 0.58
CA GLY A 5 -0.98 -1.47 0.35
C GLY A 5 -0.29 -2.69 0.93
N SER A 6 1.00 -2.81 0.64
CA SER A 6 1.86 -3.77 1.32
C SER A 6 3.29 -3.26 1.49
N ILE A 7 3.98 -3.80 2.51
CA ILE A 7 5.43 -3.71 2.65
C ILE A 7 5.99 -5.12 2.53
N TYR A 8 7.05 -5.26 1.75
CA TYR A 8 7.88 -6.45 1.72
C TYR A 8 9.15 -6.18 2.51
N TYR A 9 9.33 -6.86 3.64
CA TYR A 9 10.48 -6.73 4.53
C TYR A 9 10.96 -8.13 4.94
N ASN A 10 12.26 -8.42 4.79
CA ASN A 10 12.87 -9.70 5.20
C ASN A 10 12.11 -10.98 4.76
N LYS A 11 11.52 -10.96 3.55
CA LYS A 11 10.71 -12.05 2.94
C LYS A 11 9.25 -12.15 3.41
N GLU A 12 8.79 -11.22 4.23
CA GLU A 12 7.40 -11.14 4.68
C GLU A 12 6.66 -10.05 3.92
N GLU A 13 5.49 -10.38 3.38
CA GLU A 13 4.55 -9.37 2.87
C GLU A 13 3.52 -9.06 3.95
N LEU A 14 3.49 -7.80 4.39
CA LEU A 14 2.46 -7.23 5.25
C LEU A 14 1.44 -6.52 4.38
N ILE A 15 0.16 -6.89 4.49
CA ILE A 15 -0.91 -6.28 3.70
C ILE A 15 -1.90 -5.53 4.59
N TYR A 16 -2.24 -4.31 4.19
CA TYR A 16 -3.03 -3.37 4.98
C TYR A 16 -4.44 -3.22 4.43
N SER A 17 -5.47 -3.20 5.28
CA SER A 17 -6.85 -2.92 4.89
C SER A 17 -7.20 -1.44 4.83
N ASP A 18 -8.26 -1.11 4.08
CA ASP A 18 -8.79 0.24 3.86
C ASP A 18 -9.23 1.00 5.11
N ASP A 19 -9.54 0.27 6.18
CA ASP A 19 -9.84 0.86 7.49
C ASP A 19 -8.59 1.17 8.32
N LEU A 20 -7.38 0.79 7.87
CA LEU A 20 -6.11 0.85 8.64
C LEU A 20 -6.16 0.06 9.97
N ILE A 21 -7.13 -0.84 10.13
CA ILE A 21 -7.38 -1.58 11.37
C ILE A 21 -6.99 -3.07 11.23
N ARG A 22 -6.95 -3.64 10.01
CA ARG A 22 -6.70 -5.08 9.79
C ARG A 22 -5.48 -5.37 8.91
N PHE A 23 -4.61 -6.22 9.43
CA PHE A 23 -3.39 -6.68 8.78
C PHE A 23 -3.54 -8.08 8.20
N LYS A 24 -2.74 -8.46 7.20
CA LYS A 24 -2.45 -9.87 6.91
C LYS A 24 -0.95 -9.99 6.72
N GLN A 25 -0.27 -10.65 7.64
CA GLN A 25 1.12 -11.10 7.47
C GLN A 25 1.06 -12.45 6.73
N GLY A 26 1.97 -12.72 5.78
CA GLY A 26 2.09 -14.05 5.16
C GLY A 26 1.18 -14.36 3.96
N GLY A 27 0.65 -13.34 3.29
CA GLY A 27 -0.15 -13.50 2.07
C GLY A 27 -1.60 -13.93 2.31
N ILE A 28 -2.30 -14.42 1.26
CA ILE A 28 -3.75 -14.71 1.26
C ILE A 28 -4.20 -15.67 2.38
N ASN A 29 -3.29 -16.49 2.94
CA ASN A 29 -3.58 -17.65 3.78
C ASN A 29 -3.27 -17.49 5.29
N GLN A 30 -2.88 -16.31 5.76
CA GLN A 30 -2.55 -16.10 7.18
C GLN A 30 -3.39 -14.99 7.82
N ILE A 31 -3.64 -15.15 9.13
CA ILE A 31 -4.60 -14.37 9.93
C ILE A 31 -3.92 -13.08 10.43
N PRO A 32 -4.62 -11.93 10.45
CA PRO A 32 -4.15 -10.70 11.09
C PRO A 32 -3.66 -10.92 12.52
N SER A 33 -2.48 -10.42 12.85
CA SER A 33 -2.13 -10.03 14.23
C SER A 33 -2.26 -8.51 14.38
N GLU A 34 -2.52 -8.02 15.59
CA GLU A 34 -2.38 -6.61 15.92
C GLU A 34 -0.96 -6.17 15.60
N VAL A 35 -0.82 -5.06 14.89
CA VAL A 35 0.47 -4.53 14.48
C VAL A 35 0.77 -3.32 15.33
N ASP A 36 2.00 -3.30 15.85
CA ASP A 36 2.54 -2.16 16.55
C ASP A 36 2.53 -0.92 15.64
N SER A 37 2.22 0.23 16.20
CA SER A 37 2.24 1.54 15.55
C SER A 37 3.53 1.80 14.75
N GLU A 38 4.65 1.19 15.16
CA GLU A 38 5.96 1.29 14.53
C GLU A 38 5.94 0.86 13.05
N TYR A 39 5.19 -0.18 12.66
CA TYR A 39 5.16 -0.65 11.28
C TYR A 39 4.39 0.27 10.32
N LEU A 40 3.46 1.09 10.84
CA LEU A 40 2.75 2.10 10.03
C LEU A 40 3.62 3.33 9.81
N SER A 41 4.42 3.69 10.81
CA SER A 41 5.47 4.71 10.70
C SER A 41 6.56 4.28 9.71
N ASP A 42 7.03 3.03 9.80
CA ASP A 42 7.96 2.46 8.82
C ASP A 42 7.35 2.45 7.41
N TRP A 43 6.08 2.09 7.26
CA TRP A 43 5.40 2.16 5.96
C TRP A 43 5.43 3.56 5.37
N ALA A 44 5.05 4.54 6.18
CA ALA A 44 4.99 5.93 5.77
C ALA A 44 6.39 6.47 5.42
N TYR A 45 7.40 6.08 6.21
CA TYR A 45 8.80 6.37 5.95
C TYR A 45 9.26 5.77 4.61
N PHE A 46 9.03 4.47 4.37
CA PHE A 46 9.43 3.80 3.14
C PHE A 46 8.72 4.35 1.89
N LEU A 47 7.44 4.74 2.01
CA LEU A 47 6.70 5.36 0.92
C LEU A 47 7.20 6.77 0.57
N SER A 48 7.80 7.50 1.51
CA SER A 48 8.21 8.90 1.32
C SER A 48 9.68 9.09 0.93
N LYS A 49 10.52 8.09 1.18
CA LYS A 49 11.96 8.15 0.90
C LYS A 49 12.30 7.29 -0.33
N PRO A 50 12.52 7.90 -1.51
CA PRO A 50 13.22 7.22 -2.59
C PRO A 50 14.66 6.92 -2.14
N TRP A 51 14.94 5.66 -1.84
CA TRP A 51 16.30 5.18 -1.54
C TRP A 51 17.22 5.45 -2.73
N SER A 52 18.53 5.59 -2.52
CA SER A 52 19.47 5.94 -3.59
C SER A 52 19.52 4.84 -4.68
N ALA A 53 18.79 5.07 -5.79
CA ALA A 53 18.41 4.12 -6.86
C ALA A 53 16.99 3.50 -6.74
N SER A 54 16.03 4.24 -6.18
CA SER A 54 14.62 3.83 -6.16
C SER A 54 13.94 4.00 -7.51
N ASN A 55 13.23 2.96 -7.96
CA ASN A 55 12.24 3.10 -9.02
C ASN A 55 10.90 3.47 -8.38
N ILE A 56 10.49 4.72 -8.51
CA ILE A 56 9.13 5.15 -8.18
C ILE A 56 8.24 4.84 -9.38
N LYS A 57 7.14 4.12 -9.16
CA LYS A 57 6.21 3.79 -10.24
C LYS A 57 4.76 3.94 -9.82
N TYR A 58 3.98 4.60 -10.67
CA TYR A 58 2.52 4.50 -10.66
C TYR A 58 2.09 3.51 -11.75
N ILE A 59 1.29 2.52 -11.36
CA ILE A 59 0.71 1.55 -12.29
C ILE A 59 -0.80 1.56 -12.12
N THR A 60 -1.52 2.01 -13.14
CA THR A 60 -2.98 1.83 -13.22
C THR A 60 -3.29 0.65 -14.11
N LYS A 61 -4.04 -0.32 -13.59
CA LYS A 61 -4.43 -1.54 -14.32
C LYS A 61 -5.85 -1.97 -13.96
N ILE A 62 -6.40 -2.84 -14.81
CA ILE A 62 -7.68 -3.51 -14.53
C ILE A 62 -7.48 -4.47 -13.35
N ASN A 63 -8.38 -4.40 -12.37
CA ASN A 63 -8.42 -5.26 -11.21
C ASN A 63 -9.19 -6.55 -11.52
N GLN A 64 -8.51 -7.54 -12.11
CA GLN A 64 -9.14 -8.82 -12.50
C GLN A 64 -9.67 -9.67 -11.32
N ALA A 65 -9.34 -9.32 -10.08
CA ALA A 65 -9.87 -9.96 -8.88
C ALA A 65 -11.28 -9.45 -8.49
N ALA A 66 -11.78 -8.39 -9.13
CA ALA A 66 -13.14 -7.89 -8.95
C ALA A 66 -14.13 -8.82 -9.65
N LYS A 67 -14.39 -9.99 -9.06
CA LYS A 67 -15.41 -10.91 -9.57
C LYS A 67 -16.85 -10.39 -9.42
N ASP A 68 -17.07 -9.40 -8.55
CA ASP A 68 -18.42 -8.88 -8.24
C ASP A 68 -18.49 -7.37 -7.91
N ASP A 69 -17.44 -6.57 -8.13
CA ASP A 69 -17.41 -5.19 -7.60
C ASP A 69 -17.32 -4.09 -8.67
N ASN A 70 -18.04 -3.00 -8.39
CA ASN A 70 -18.14 -1.78 -9.19
C ASN A 70 -16.80 -1.04 -9.43
N GLU A 71 -15.69 -1.47 -8.81
CA GLU A 71 -14.38 -0.82 -8.87
C GLU A 71 -13.40 -1.64 -9.71
N PHE A 72 -13.40 -1.35 -11.01
CA PHE A 72 -12.71 -2.10 -12.04
C PHE A 72 -11.21 -1.77 -12.16
N TYR A 73 -10.76 -0.65 -11.62
CA TYR A 73 -9.39 -0.17 -11.74
C TYR A 73 -8.68 -0.14 -10.40
N VAL A 74 -7.40 -0.50 -10.42
CA VAL A 74 -6.47 -0.31 -9.32
C VAL A 74 -5.29 0.52 -9.80
N THR A 75 -4.95 1.55 -9.03
CA THR A 75 -3.69 2.26 -9.14
C THR A 75 -2.78 1.83 -8.00
N ILE A 76 -1.52 1.56 -8.30
CA ILE A 76 -0.49 1.17 -7.33
C ILE A 76 0.65 2.17 -7.44
N TYR A 77 0.96 2.85 -6.34
CA TYR A 77 2.22 3.57 -6.16
C TYR A 77 3.19 2.65 -5.44
N GLU A 78 4.37 2.45 -6.02
CA GLU A 78 5.39 1.53 -5.52
C GLU A 78 6.74 2.23 -5.40
N VAL A 79 7.42 1.99 -4.28
CA VAL A 79 8.78 2.40 -3.98
C VAL A 79 9.59 1.14 -3.68
N VAL A 80 10.62 0.90 -4.48
CA VAL A 80 11.59 -0.19 -4.28
C VAL A 80 12.91 0.39 -3.81
N GLY A 81 13.39 -0.06 -2.64
CA GLY A 81 14.67 0.33 -2.04
C GLY A 81 15.76 -0.75 -2.12
N TYR A 82 16.85 -0.56 -1.38
CA TYR A 82 17.89 -1.59 -1.21
C TYR A 82 17.35 -2.82 -0.48
N ASP A 83 18.04 -3.96 -0.62
CA ASP A 83 17.72 -5.22 0.06
C ASP A 83 16.32 -5.79 -0.21
N ALA A 84 15.80 -5.53 -1.42
CA ALA A 84 14.48 -5.96 -1.88
C ALA A 84 13.30 -5.43 -1.03
N LEU A 85 13.51 -4.33 -0.30
CA LEU A 85 12.44 -3.62 0.39
C LEU A 85 11.51 -2.97 -0.63
N THR A 86 10.24 -3.34 -0.59
CA THR A 86 9.22 -2.79 -1.49
C THR A 86 8.04 -2.33 -0.69
N ALA A 87 7.74 -1.04 -0.74
CA ALA A 87 6.53 -0.46 -0.16
C ALA A 87 5.60 -0.05 -1.30
N ASN A 88 4.32 -0.39 -1.17
CA ASN A 88 3.31 0.10 -2.11
C ASN A 88 2.04 0.54 -1.39
N ILE A 89 1.30 1.38 -2.09
CA ILE A 89 -0.03 1.83 -1.70
C ILE A 89 -0.96 1.82 -2.91
N ARG A 90 -2.23 1.54 -2.68
CA ARG A 90 -3.21 1.23 -3.71
C ARG A 90 -4.46 2.09 -3.55
N GLY A 91 -5.04 2.47 -4.68
CA GLY A 91 -6.38 3.06 -4.77
C GLY A 91 -7.24 2.30 -5.77
N TYR A 92 -8.52 2.10 -5.43
CA TYR A 92 -9.48 1.36 -6.26
C TYR A 92 -10.61 2.27 -6.72
N GLY A 93 -11.01 2.19 -7.98
CA GLY A 93 -12.07 3.03 -8.51
C GLY A 93 -12.80 2.42 -9.70
N LYS A 94 -13.96 2.98 -10.05
CA LYS A 94 -14.72 2.58 -11.24
C LYS A 94 -14.05 3.06 -12.52
N THR A 95 -13.24 4.11 -12.42
CA THR A 95 -12.44 4.69 -13.50
C THR A 95 -10.96 4.74 -13.13
N PRO A 96 -10.04 4.83 -14.12
CA PRO A 96 -8.62 5.06 -13.87
C PRO A 96 -8.33 6.32 -13.05
N GLN A 97 -9.11 7.38 -13.27
CA GLN A 97 -8.95 8.67 -12.58
C GLN A 97 -9.35 8.54 -11.11
N GLU A 98 -10.46 7.85 -10.84
CA GLU A 98 -10.92 7.61 -9.47
C GLU A 98 -9.93 6.72 -8.71
N SER A 99 -9.38 5.67 -9.34
CA SER A 99 -8.39 4.81 -8.71
C SER A 99 -7.09 5.56 -8.39
N MET A 100 -6.66 6.46 -9.28
CA MET A 100 -5.49 7.31 -9.07
C MET A 100 -5.72 8.30 -7.93
N GLN A 101 -6.85 9.00 -7.92
CA GLN A 101 -7.16 9.97 -6.87
C GLN A 101 -7.20 9.30 -5.50
N LYS A 102 -7.90 8.16 -5.38
CA LYS A 102 -7.93 7.40 -4.12
C LYS A 102 -6.54 6.88 -3.70
N CYS A 103 -5.67 6.54 -4.65
CA CYS A 103 -4.29 6.15 -4.35
C CYS A 103 -3.51 7.31 -3.72
N ILE A 104 -3.68 8.53 -4.26
CA ILE A 104 -3.10 9.76 -3.73
C ILE A 104 -3.69 10.09 -2.35
N ASP A 105 -5.00 9.98 -2.19
CA ASP A 105 -5.69 10.26 -0.92
C ASP A 105 -5.20 9.31 0.19
N ASN A 106 -5.07 8.01 -0.12
CA ASN A 106 -4.52 7.03 0.81
C ASN A 106 -3.07 7.37 1.17
N TYR A 107 -2.25 7.81 0.20
CA TYR A 107 -0.86 8.18 0.46
C TYR A 107 -0.81 9.37 1.42
N ASN A 108 -1.56 10.43 1.12
CA ASN A 108 -1.63 11.62 1.96
C ASN A 108 -2.13 11.29 3.38
N LYS A 109 -3.10 10.38 3.51
CA LYS A 109 -3.61 9.95 4.81
C LYS A 109 -2.51 9.28 5.65
N ILE A 110 -1.76 8.36 5.06
CA ILE A 110 -0.65 7.68 5.77
C ILE A 110 0.46 8.66 6.12
N GLN A 111 0.86 9.51 5.18
CA GLN A 111 1.92 10.49 5.41
C GLN A 111 1.57 11.48 6.53
N SER A 112 0.34 12.01 6.52
CA SER A 112 -0.12 12.96 7.54
C SER A 112 -0.40 12.33 8.91
N THR A 113 -0.60 11.01 8.97
CA THR A 113 -0.85 10.30 10.23
C THR A 113 0.43 9.76 10.86
N TYR A 114 1.38 9.27 10.04
CA TYR A 114 2.51 8.47 10.52
C TYR A 114 3.90 8.99 10.11
N ASN A 115 3.99 10.05 9.29
CA ASN A 115 5.27 10.65 8.86
C ASN A 115 5.36 12.14 9.25
N VAL A 116 4.86 12.51 10.43
CA VAL A 116 4.67 13.91 10.84
C VAL A 116 5.95 14.56 11.39
N GLU A 117 6.99 13.78 11.70
CA GLU A 117 8.20 14.24 12.40
C GLU A 117 9.55 13.83 11.74
N HIS A 118 9.56 13.53 10.43
CA HIS A 118 10.80 13.19 9.69
C HIS A 118 11.20 14.18 8.59
#